data_AF-A0A1J3D7K8-F1
#
_entry.id   AF-A0A1J3D7K8-F1
#
_cell.length_a   1.000
_cell.length_b   1.000
_cell.length_c   1.000
_cell.angle_alpha   90.00
_cell.angle_beta   90.00
_cell.angle_gamma   90.00
#
_symmetry.space_group_name_H-M   'P 1'
#
loop_
_entity.id
_entity.type
_entity.pdbx_description
1 polymer ?
#
loop_
_entity_poly.entity_id
_entity_poly.type
_entity_poly.pdbx_seq_one_letter_code
_entity_poly.pdbx_strand_id
1 'polypeptide(L)'
;VMAIQNIKAAYGLSRISWQGDPCVPRQFLWDGLNCSETDASIQPRITALNLSSSGLTGTISSDIHRLIHLEKLDLSNNKLVGDVPEFLA
;
A
#
# COMPACT_ATOMS: atom_id res chain seq x y z
N VAL A 1 -2.69 9.08 3.25
CA VAL A 1 -2.36 8.35 4.50
C VAL A 1 -3.48 7.41 4.97
N MET A 2 -4.76 7.84 5.03
CA MET A 2 -5.83 6.98 5.57
C MET A 2 -5.96 5.60 4.87
N ALA A 3 -5.90 5.56 3.54
CA ALA A 3 -6.03 4.30 2.79
C ALA A 3 -4.99 3.24 3.21
N ILE A 4 -3.71 3.61 3.30
CA ILE A 4 -2.65 2.65 3.66
C ILE A 4 -2.73 2.23 5.12
N GLN A 5 -3.21 3.10 6.02
CA GLN A 5 -3.47 2.73 7.41
C GLN A 5 -4.65 1.77 7.55
N ASN A 6 -5.71 1.95 6.76
CA ASN A 6 -6.84 1.01 6.72
C ASN A 6 -6.40 -0.35 6.18
N ILE A 7 -5.58 -0.37 5.12
CA ILE A 7 -4.98 -1.61 4.59
C ILE A 7 -4.13 -2.31 5.67
N LYS A 8 -3.30 -1.54 6.40
CA LYS A 8 -2.51 -2.06 7.53
C LYS A 8 -3.41 -2.72 8.58
N ALA A 9 -4.48 -2.04 8.97
CA ALA A 9 -5.43 -2.52 9.98
C ALA A 9 -6.21 -3.75 9.51
N ALA A 10 -6.70 -3.73 8.26
CA ALA A 10 -7.51 -4.80 7.67
C ALA A 10 -6.75 -6.14 7.67
N TYR A 11 -5.45 -6.10 7.42
CA TYR A 11 -4.61 -7.30 7.37
C TYR A 11 -3.77 -7.53 8.64
N GLY A 12 -3.94 -6.72 9.69
CA GLY A 12 -3.16 -6.86 10.93
C GLY A 12 -1.64 -6.75 10.74
N LEU A 13 -1.19 -5.93 9.80
CA LEU A 13 0.23 -5.84 9.44
C LEU A 13 1.07 -5.21 10.54
N SER A 14 2.04 -5.97 11.05
CA SER A 14 3.03 -5.51 12.03
C SER A 14 4.35 -5.09 11.36
N ARG A 15 4.31 -4.02 10.55
CA ARG A 15 5.51 -3.42 9.93
C ARG A 15 6.02 -2.24 10.76
N ILE A 16 7.26 -2.34 11.23
CA ILE A 16 7.90 -1.32 12.09
C ILE A 16 8.06 0.00 11.33
N SER A 17 8.43 -0.05 10.05
CA SER A 17 8.60 1.13 9.20
C SER A 17 7.29 1.84 8.87
N TRP A 18 6.13 1.22 9.07
CA TRP A 18 4.82 1.81 8.77
C TRP A 18 4.33 2.74 9.88
N GLN A 19 5.08 3.81 10.13
CA GLN A 19 4.82 4.85 11.12
C GLN A 19 5.01 6.23 10.49
N GLY A 20 4.11 7.18 10.80
CA GLY A 20 4.19 8.55 10.28
C GLY A 20 3.69 8.72 8.84
N ASP A 21 4.39 9.54 8.05
CA ASP A 21 4.09 9.75 6.63
C ASP A 21 4.73 8.64 5.78
N PRO A 22 4.00 8.03 4.82
CA PRO A 22 4.49 6.91 4.03
C PRO A 22 5.58 7.24 3.02
N CYS A 23 5.68 8.50 2.58
CA CYS A 23 6.55 8.92 1.48
C CYS A 23 7.67 9.88 1.91
N VAL A 24 7.48 10.65 2.99
CA VAL A 24 8.45 11.65 3.44
C VAL A 24 8.80 11.56 4.92
N PRO A 25 10.06 11.86 5.29
CA PRO A 25 11.20 12.11 4.40
C PRO A 25 11.64 10.83 3.68
N ARG A 26 12.23 10.94 2.47
CA ARG A 26 12.58 9.78 1.64
C ARG A 26 13.49 8.75 2.34
N GLN A 27 14.31 9.19 3.29
CA GLN A 27 15.15 8.30 4.10
C GLN A 27 14.36 7.34 5.02
N PHE A 28 13.09 7.65 5.29
CA PHE A 28 12.17 6.84 6.10
C PHE A 28 10.97 6.35 5.27
N LEU A 29 11.12 6.25 3.94
CA LEU A 29 10.13 5.66 3.06
C LEU A 29 9.69 4.30 3.63
N TRP A 30 8.38 4.10 3.74
CA TRP A 30 7.87 2.84 4.26
C TRP A 30 8.30 1.68 3.36
N ASP A 31 8.71 0.57 3.99
CA ASP A 31 9.12 -0.64 3.29
C ASP A 31 7.98 -1.16 2.40
N GLY A 32 8.36 -1.57 1.18
CA GLY A 32 7.40 -2.05 0.18
C GLY A 32 6.60 -0.95 -0.52
N LEU A 33 6.82 0.33 -0.23
CA LEU A 33 6.23 1.42 -0.99
C LEU A 33 7.21 1.99 -2.01
N ASN A 34 6.68 2.49 -3.12
CA ASN A 34 7.33 3.51 -3.92
C ASN A 34 6.43 4.73 -3.99
N CYS A 35 7.03 5.91 -4.04
CA CYS A 35 6.31 7.17 -4.18
C CYS A 35 6.85 7.97 -5.37
N SER A 36 6.00 8.84 -5.90
CA SER A 36 6.35 9.71 -7.03
C SER A 36 7.60 10.57 -6.75
N GLU A 37 8.24 11.02 -7.83
CA GLU A 37 9.27 12.07 -7.83
C GLU A 37 8.87 13.24 -6.93
N THR A 38 9.83 13.73 -6.15
CA THR A 38 9.63 14.82 -5.19
C THR A 38 10.24 16.09 -5.75
N ASP A 39 9.41 16.98 -6.27
CA ASP A 39 9.69 18.42 -6.23
C ASP A 39 9.25 18.93 -4.84
N ALA A 40 9.98 19.87 -4.25
CA ALA A 40 9.63 20.47 -2.95
C ALA A 40 8.22 21.08 -2.92
N SER A 41 7.63 21.36 -4.07
CA SER A 41 6.28 21.92 -4.22
C SER A 41 5.18 20.88 -4.36
N ILE A 42 5.50 19.60 -4.53
CA ILE A 42 4.54 18.53 -4.82
C ILE A 42 4.57 17.47 -3.72
N GLN A 43 3.43 17.26 -3.07
CA GLN A 43 3.28 16.18 -2.10
C GLN A 43 3.37 14.83 -2.82
N PRO A 44 4.35 13.96 -2.47
CA PRO A 44 4.48 12.67 -3.12
C PRO A 44 3.24 11.78 -2.93
N ARG A 45 2.99 10.95 -3.94
CA ARG A 45 1.88 10.00 -3.99
C ARG A 45 2.44 8.58 -4.03
N ILE A 46 1.76 7.63 -3.40
CA ILE A 46 2.14 6.21 -3.46
C ILE A 46 1.87 5.72 -4.89
N THR A 47 2.91 5.24 -5.56
CA THR A 47 2.86 4.72 -6.93
C THR A 47 3.09 3.22 -6.98
N ALA A 48 3.74 2.64 -5.96
CA ALA A 48 3.82 1.19 -5.82
C ALA A 48 3.52 0.73 -4.39
N LEU A 49 2.84 -0.41 -4.27
CA LEU A 49 2.55 -1.10 -3.02
C LEU A 49 2.89 -2.58 -3.17
N ASN A 50 3.89 -3.03 -2.41
CA ASN A 50 4.29 -4.43 -2.33
C ASN A 50 3.93 -5.00 -0.95
N LEU A 51 2.91 -5.86 -0.96
CA LEU A 51 2.50 -6.69 0.16
C LEU A 51 2.68 -8.18 -0.17
N SER A 52 3.57 -8.50 -1.11
CA SER A 52 3.90 -9.89 -1.40
C SER A 52 4.39 -10.60 -0.14
N SER A 53 4.06 -11.90 -0.02
CA SER A 53 4.51 -12.75 1.08
C SER A 53 4.26 -12.16 2.48
N SER A 54 3.24 -11.30 2.64
CA SER A 54 2.94 -10.61 3.90
C SER A 54 1.95 -11.37 4.77
N GLY A 55 1.62 -12.62 4.41
CA GLY A 55 0.70 -13.47 5.16
C GLY A 55 -0.74 -12.98 5.13
N LEU A 56 -1.12 -12.19 4.11
CA LEU A 56 -2.47 -11.65 4.00
C LEU A 56 -3.49 -12.78 3.87
N THR A 57 -4.63 -12.64 4.55
CA THR A 57 -5.78 -13.55 4.51
C THR A 57 -7.07 -12.76 4.26
N GLY A 58 -8.16 -13.46 3.92
CA GLY A 58 -9.44 -12.82 3.61
C GLY A 58 -9.48 -12.26 2.19
N THR A 59 -10.33 -11.27 1.95
CA THR A 59 -10.54 -10.66 0.63
C THR A 59 -9.61 -9.46 0.40
N ILE A 60 -9.47 -9.04 -0.86
CA ILE A 60 -8.73 -7.84 -1.22
C ILE A 60 -9.46 -6.60 -0.67
N SER A 61 -8.80 -5.83 0.19
CA SER A 61 -9.33 -4.59 0.78
C SER A 61 -9.71 -3.56 -0.29
N SER A 62 -10.93 -3.04 -0.22
CA SER A 62 -11.44 -1.98 -1.10
C SER A 62 -10.76 -0.63 -0.90
N ASP A 63 -10.05 -0.43 0.23
CA ASP A 63 -9.26 0.79 0.46
C ASP A 63 -8.10 0.93 -0.54
N ILE A 64 -7.70 -0.15 -1.22
CA ILE A 64 -6.71 -0.10 -2.31
C ILE A 64 -7.17 0.85 -3.42
N HIS A 65 -8.47 0.90 -3.75
CA HIS A 65 -9.02 1.82 -4.74
C HIS A 65 -8.76 3.30 -4.41
N ARG A 66 -8.56 3.64 -3.13
CA ARG A 66 -8.28 5.03 -2.70
C ARG A 66 -6.83 5.44 -2.97
N LEU A 67 -5.96 4.51 -3.36
CA LEU A 67 -4.61 4.78 -3.84
C LEU A 67 -4.66 5.13 -5.34
N ILE A 68 -5.30 6.26 -5.69
CA ILE A 68 -5.63 6.63 -7.08
C ILE A 68 -4.42 6.82 -8.02
N HIS A 69 -3.20 6.92 -7.48
CA HIS A 69 -1.96 7.05 -8.24
C HIS A 69 -1.14 5.76 -8.25
N LEU A 70 -1.71 4.64 -7.77
CA LEU A 70 -1.04 3.36 -7.71
C LEU A 70 -0.88 2.79 -9.11
N GLU A 71 0.36 2.60 -9.53
CA GLU A 71 0.73 2.03 -10.82
C GLU A 71 1.10 0.54 -10.69
N LYS A 72 1.58 0.14 -9.51
CA LYS A 72 2.05 -1.22 -9.24
C LYS A 72 1.50 -1.73 -7.92
N LEU A 73 0.82 -2.86 -7.97
CA LEU A 73 0.31 -3.57 -6.80
C LEU A 73 0.81 -5.00 -6.84
N ASP A 74 1.54 -5.41 -5.82
CA ASP A 74 1.99 -6.80 -5.66
C ASP A 74 1.37 -7.41 -4.39
N LEU A 75 0.44 -8.35 -4.60
CA LEU A 75 -0.22 -9.14 -3.56
C LEU A 75 0.17 -10.63 -3.64
N SER A 76 1.22 -10.98 -4.40
CA SER A 76 1.61 -12.36 -4.66
C SER A 76 2.02 -13.10 -3.37
N ASN A 77 1.96 -14.44 -3.40
CA ASN A 77 2.38 -15.29 -2.28
C ASN A 77 1.63 -15.02 -0.96
N ASN A 78 0.35 -14.65 -1.04
CA ASN A 78 -0.54 -14.52 0.11
C ASN A 78 -1.65 -15.58 0.10
N LYS A 79 -2.48 -15.62 1.14
CA LYS A 79 -3.60 -16.54 1.31
C LYS A 79 -4.94 -15.80 1.15
N LEU A 80 -4.98 -14.89 0.18
CA LEU A 80 -6.19 -14.14 -0.17
C LEU A 80 -7.21 -15.07 -0.82
N VAL A 81 -8.49 -14.83 -0.57
CA VAL A 81 -9.64 -15.61 -1.06
C VAL A 81 -10.73 -14.66 -1.56
N GLY A 82 -11.70 -15.21 -2.29
CA GLY A 82 -12.79 -14.44 -2.89
C GLY A 82 -12.45 -13.87 -4.26
N ASP A 83 -13.34 -13.05 -4.79
CA ASP A 83 -13.22 -12.51 -6.13
C ASP A 83 -12.20 -11.38 -6.22
N VAL A 84 -11.61 -11.21 -7.40
CA VAL A 84 -10.81 -10.04 -7.74
C VAL A 84 -11.76 -8.84 -7.85
N PRO A 85 -11.59 -7.77 -7.04
CA PRO A 85 -12.45 -6.60 -7.12
C PRO A 85 -12.39 -5.92 -8.49
N GLU A 86 -13.52 -5.38 -8.95
CA GLU A 86 -13.65 -4.72 -10.26
C GLU A 86 -12.67 -3.56 -10.47
N PHE A 87 -12.25 -2.87 -9.39
CA PHE A 87 -11.26 -1.80 -9.48
C PHE A 87 -9.84 -2.30 -9.84
N LEU A 88 -9.61 -3.62 -9.85
CA LEU A 88 -8.37 -4.27 -10.29
C LEU A 88 -8.55 -5.08 -11.58
N ALA A 89 -9.78 -5.16 -12.11
CA ALA A 89 -10.13 -5.99 -13.27
C ALA A 89 -9.73 -5.33 -14.60
#